data_AF-A0A544ZDV9-F1
#
_entry.id   AF-A0A544ZDV9-F1
#
_cell.length_a   1.000
_cell.length_b   1.000
_cell.length_c   1.000
_cell.angle_alpha   90.00
_cell.angle_beta   90.00
_cell.angle_gamma   90.00
#
_symmetry.space_group_name_H-M   'P 1'
#
loop_
_entity.id
_entity.type
_entity.pdbx_description
1 polymer ?
#
loop_
_entity_poly.entity_id
_entity_poly.type
_entity_poly.pdbx_seq_one_letter_code
_entity_poly.pdbx_strand_id
1 'polypeptide(L)' 'NSDGTITAVGSNKCLDAYNAGTANGTKAIIWTCNGQANQRWTRV' A
#
# COMPACT_ATOMS: atom_id res chain seq x y z
N ASN A 1 5.22 -7.86 -4.63
CA ASN A 1 4.84 -8.29 -5.99
C ASN A 1 5.71 -7.57 -7.03
N SER A 2 5.77 -8.05 -8.27
CA SER A 2 6.55 -7.42 -9.34
C SER A 2 6.08 -6.00 -9.71
N ASP A 3 4.84 -5.65 -9.36
CA ASP A 3 4.24 -4.32 -9.53
C ASP A 3 4.53 -3.35 -8.36
N GLY A 4 5.34 -3.77 -7.38
CA GLY A 4 5.69 -2.98 -6.20
C GLY A 4 4.66 -3.01 -5.07
N THR A 5 3.54 -3.75 -5.21
CA THR A 5 2.57 -3.89 -4.12
C THR A 5 3.04 -4.89 -3.05
N ILE A 6 2.58 -4.69 -1.83
CA ILE A 6 2.71 -5.64 -0.71
C ILE A 6 1.30 -6.14 -0.36
N THR A 7 1.03 -7.43 -0.59
CA THR A 7 -0.28 -8.04 -0.33
C THR A 7 -0.34 -8.65 1.07
N ALA A 8 -1.37 -8.29 1.83
CA ALA A 8 -1.78 -9.02 3.03
C ALA A 8 -2.52 -10.30 2.60
N VAL A 9 -1.80 -11.42 2.61
CA VAL A 9 -2.25 -12.70 2.03
C VAL A 9 -3.62 -13.16 2.57
N GLY A 10 -3.87 -13.01 3.88
CA GLY A 10 -5.13 -13.44 4.50
C GLY A 10 -6.36 -12.62 4.09
N SER A 11 -6.19 -11.41 3.58
CA SER A 11 -7.30 -10.52 3.18
C SER A 11 -7.37 -10.24 1.69
N ASN A 12 -6.36 -10.71 0.92
CA ASN A 12 -6.19 -10.40 -0.51
C ASN A 12 -6.27 -8.88 -0.80
N LYS A 13 -5.68 -8.08 0.08
CA LYS A 13 -5.64 -6.61 0.04
C LYS A 13 -4.19 -6.12 0.09
N CYS A 14 -3.96 -4.87 -0.29
CA CYS A 14 -2.63 -4.28 -0.40
C CYS A 14 -2.34 -3.30 0.76
N LEU A 15 -1.06 -3.17 1.12
CA LEU A 15 -0.58 -2.10 1.99
C LEU A 15 -0.72 -0.74 1.28
N ASP A 16 -1.42 0.19 1.91
CA ASP A 16 -1.85 1.46 1.33
C ASP A 16 -1.54 2.62 2.29
N ALA A 17 -0.99 3.72 1.78
CA ALA A 17 -0.89 4.97 2.51
C ALA A 17 -2.23 5.73 2.44
N TYR A 18 -2.89 5.89 3.59
CA TYR A 18 -4.26 6.39 3.68
C TYR A 18 -4.46 7.70 2.94
N ASN A 19 -5.48 7.74 2.06
CA ASN A 19 -5.85 8.91 1.25
C ASN A 19 -4.70 9.47 0.40
N ALA A 20 -3.76 8.60 -0.02
CA ALA A 20 -2.53 8.99 -0.71
C ALA A 20 -1.70 10.05 0.05
N GLY A 21 -1.78 10.06 1.38
CA GLY A 21 -1.04 10.99 2.22
C GLY A 21 0.47 10.83 2.08
N THR A 22 1.18 11.95 2.05
CA THR A 22 2.65 12.01 1.94
C THR A 22 3.32 12.61 3.18
N ALA A 23 2.53 13.14 4.11
CA ALA A 23 3.03 13.72 5.34
C ALA A 23 3.43 12.64 6.35
N ASN A 24 4.41 12.96 7.21
CA ASN A 24 4.77 12.11 8.34
C ASN A 24 3.55 11.85 9.22
N GLY A 25 3.37 10.58 9.63
CA GLY A 25 2.20 10.15 10.38
C GLY A 25 1.00 9.75 9.50
N THR A 26 1.13 9.79 8.17
CA THR A 26 0.15 9.13 7.28
C THR A 26 0.04 7.67 7.68
N LYS A 27 -1.18 7.22 7.97
CA LYS A 27 -1.43 5.84 8.41
C LYS A 27 -1.22 4.88 7.25
N ALA A 28 -0.48 3.80 7.50
CA ALA A 28 -0.49 2.64 6.64
C ALA A 28 -1.71 1.77 6.99
N ILE A 29 -2.50 1.39 5.99
CA ILE A 29 -3.71 0.59 6.13
C ILE A 29 -3.70 -0.60 5.17
N ILE A 30 -4.62 -1.54 5.39
CA ILE A 30 -4.90 -2.63 4.45
C ILE A 30 -6.13 -2.25 3.63
N TRP A 31 -5.94 -2.03 2.33
CA TRP A 31 -6.99 -1.56 1.43
C TRP A 31 -7.07 -2.38 0.15
N THR A 32 -8.20 -2.29 -0.54
CA THR A 32 -8.39 -2.97 -1.82
C THR A 32 -7.25 -2.60 -2.78
N CYS A 33 -6.58 -3.61 -3.34
CA CYS A 33 -5.53 -3.41 -4.34
C CYS A 33 -6.13 -2.70 -5.56
N ASN A 34 -5.63 -1.52 -5.90
CA ASN A 34 -6.19 -0.70 -6.97
C ASN A 34 -5.11 -0.12 -7.92
N GLY A 35 -3.84 -0.48 -7.73
CA GLY A 35 -2.73 -0.10 -8.60
C GLY A 35 -2.24 1.34 -8.45
N GLN A 36 -2.81 2.11 -7.52
CA GLN A 36 -2.38 3.49 -7.25
C GLN A 36 -0.98 3.56 -6.64
N ALA A 37 -0.34 4.73 -6.79
CA ALA A 37 1.03 4.96 -6.34
C ALA A 37 1.20 4.80 -4.82
N ASN A 38 0.17 5.13 -4.03
CA ASN A 38 0.15 4.98 -2.58
C ASN A 38 0.10 3.51 -2.10
N GLN A 39 0.10 2.55 -3.02
CA GLN A 39 0.22 1.11 -2.75
C GLN A 39 1.55 0.50 -3.25
N ARG A 40 2.48 1.32 -3.75
CA ARG A 40 3.77 0.87 -4.28
C ARG A 40 4.90 1.16 -3.30
N TRP A 41 5.65 0.12 -2.94
CA TRP A 41 6.68 0.18 -1.93
C TRP A 41 7.99 -0.42 -2.46
N THR A 42 9.11 0.12 -2.00
CA THR A 42 10.44 -0.42 -2.28
C THR A 42 11.15 -0.72 -0.97
N ARG A 43 12.05 -1.70 -0.98
CA ARG A 43 12.97 -1.96 0.11
C ARG A 43 14.30 -1.27 -0.21
N VAL A 44 14.86 -0.59 0.78
CA VAL A 44 16.24 -0.09 0.75
C VAL A 44 17.18 -1.06 1.47
#